data_AF-A0A6L6IRM6-F1
#
_entry.id   AF-A0A6L6IRM6-F1
#
_cell.length_a   1.000
_cell.length_b   1.000
_cell.length_c   1.000
_cell.angle_alpha   90.00
_cell.angle_beta   90.00
_cell.angle_gamma   90.00
#
_symmetry.space_group_name_H-M   'P 1'
#
loop_
_entity.id
_entity.type
_entity.pdbx_description
1 polymer ?
#
loop_
_entity_poly.entity_id
_entity_poly.type
_entity_poly.pdbx_seq_one_letter_code
_entity_poly.pdbx_strand_id
1 'polypeptide(L)'
;MSLLKTELVLPFEDEYSAMSFWDEVGVTLIYVEPDDVPEDIKSQVLNVIHQLIVNPEFVVRLTDDYYLMLSVTEDNGNGIYLLFHPDCPLKGIDLLISMAESRY
;
A
#
# COMPACT_ATOMS: atom_id res chain seq x y z
N MET A 1 -0.98 -13.01 -15.35
CA MET A 1 -0.34 -12.76 -14.04
C MET A 1 -0.21 -11.26 -13.92
N SER A 2 -0.89 -10.67 -12.94
CA SER A 2 -1.08 -9.21 -12.81
C SER A 2 0.28 -8.51 -12.62
N LEU A 3 0.57 -7.47 -13.40
CA LEU A 3 1.81 -6.68 -13.32
C LEU A 3 2.12 -6.19 -11.90
N LEU A 4 1.05 -5.89 -11.14
CA LEU A 4 1.09 -5.59 -9.70
C LEU A 4 1.89 -6.59 -8.89
N LYS A 5 1.74 -7.88 -9.20
CA LYS A 5 2.42 -8.96 -8.49
C LYS A 5 3.92 -8.93 -8.74
N THR A 6 4.33 -8.60 -9.97
CA THR A 6 5.75 -8.51 -10.33
C THR A 6 6.42 -7.32 -9.64
N GLU A 7 5.73 -6.18 -9.55
CA GLU A 7 6.22 -4.99 -8.84
C GLU A 7 6.41 -5.26 -7.33
N LEU A 8 5.49 -6.01 -6.70
CA LEU A 8 5.58 -6.37 -5.27
C LEU A 8 6.67 -7.41 -4.96
N VAL A 9 7.06 -8.22 -5.95
CA VAL A 9 8.12 -9.22 -5.81
C VAL A 9 9.50 -8.59 -5.98
N LEU A 10 9.63 -7.45 -6.66
CA LEU A 10 10.92 -6.77 -6.78
C LEU A 10 11.35 -6.15 -5.44
N PRO A 11 12.66 -6.22 -5.09
CA PRO A 11 13.79 -6.68 -5.89
C PRO A 11 14.11 -8.18 -5.78
N PHE A 12 13.24 -8.99 -5.20
CA PHE A 12 13.46 -10.43 -4.98
C PHE A 12 13.30 -11.24 -6.28
N GLU A 13 14.01 -12.38 -6.36
CA GLU A 13 13.96 -13.26 -7.54
C GLU A 13 12.63 -14.02 -7.64
N ASP A 14 12.04 -14.39 -6.51
CA ASP A 14 10.83 -15.21 -6.43
C ASP A 14 9.87 -14.73 -5.33
N GLU A 15 8.57 -15.03 -5.53
CA GLU A 15 7.50 -14.72 -4.57
C GLU A 15 7.76 -15.29 -3.18
N TYR A 16 8.36 -16.48 -3.11
CA TYR A 16 8.64 -17.13 -1.83
C TYR A 16 9.64 -16.32 -0.99
N SER A 17 10.70 -15.79 -1.62
CA SER A 17 11.69 -14.97 -0.94
C SER A 17 11.12 -13.63 -0.49
N ALA A 18 10.29 -13.00 -1.33
CA ALA A 18 9.57 -11.79 -0.95
C ALA A 18 8.66 -12.05 0.25
N MET A 19 7.85 -13.11 0.19
CA MET A 19 6.90 -13.43 1.25
C MET A 19 7.59 -13.83 2.56
N SER A 20 8.70 -14.58 2.50
CA SER A 20 9.52 -14.87 3.68
C SER A 20 10.14 -13.63 4.29
N PHE A 21 10.63 -12.68 3.47
CA PHE A 21 11.15 -11.42 4.00
C PHE A 21 10.06 -10.59 4.65
N TRP A 22 8.88 -10.52 4.05
CA TRP A 22 7.76 -9.75 4.58
C TRP A 22 7.26 -10.33 5.90
N ASP A 23 7.23 -11.66 6.02
CA ASP A 23 6.93 -12.36 7.27
C ASP A 23 8.01 -12.12 8.34
N GLU A 24 9.29 -12.21 7.96
CA GLU A 24 10.42 -12.04 8.89
C GLU A 24 10.52 -10.61 9.44
N VAL A 25 10.27 -9.61 8.58
CA VAL A 25 10.35 -8.19 8.93
C VAL A 25 9.06 -7.68 9.59
N GLY A 26 7.95 -8.42 9.44
CA GLY A 26 6.64 -8.03 9.99
C GLY A 26 5.88 -7.02 9.12
N VAL A 27 6.17 -7.00 7.81
CA VAL A 27 5.54 -6.10 6.85
C VAL A 27 4.04 -6.40 6.74
N THR A 28 3.22 -5.37 6.87
CA THR A 28 1.77 -5.49 6.70
C THR A 28 1.34 -4.89 5.35
N LEU A 29 0.83 -5.73 4.44
CA LEU A 29 0.20 -5.29 3.21
C LEU A 29 -1.32 -5.20 3.37
N ILE A 30 -1.86 -4.03 3.08
CA ILE A 30 -3.29 -3.75 3.05
C ILE A 30 -3.66 -3.52 1.59
N TYR A 31 -4.51 -4.38 1.04
CA TYR A 31 -5.06 -4.25 -0.30
C TYR A 31 -6.51 -3.81 -0.20
N VAL A 32 -6.87 -2.73 -0.92
CA VAL A 32 -8.22 -2.17 -0.92
C VAL A 32 -8.73 -2.04 -2.35
N GLU A 33 -9.82 -2.75 -2.64
CA GLU A 33 -10.49 -2.76 -3.93
C GLU A 33 -11.54 -1.63 -4.02
N PRO A 34 -11.91 -1.22 -5.24
CA PRO A 34 -12.97 -0.23 -5.42
C PRO A 34 -14.36 -0.71 -4.96
N ASP A 35 -14.59 -2.03 -4.90
CA ASP A 35 -15.86 -2.62 -4.44
C ASP A 35 -15.87 -2.84 -2.91
N ASP A 36 -14.74 -2.66 -2.21
CA ASP A 36 -14.66 -2.88 -0.77
C ASP A 36 -15.48 -1.85 0.01
N VAL A 37 -16.36 -2.30 0.89
CA VAL A 37 -17.14 -1.40 1.73
C VAL A 37 -16.32 -1.04 2.97
N PRO A 38 -16.04 0.25 3.24
CA PRO A 38 -15.19 0.64 4.36
C PRO A 38 -15.80 0.25 5.72
N GLU A 39 -17.12 0.04 5.79
CA GLU A 39 -17.80 -0.45 6.98
C GLU A 39 -17.47 -1.91 7.33
N ASP A 40 -17.06 -2.71 6.34
CA ASP A 40 -16.61 -4.10 6.55
C ASP A 40 -15.15 -4.14 7.05
N ILE A 41 -14.38 -3.11 6.73
CA ILE A 41 -13.01 -2.94 7.19
C ILE A 41 -13.02 -2.68 8.70
N LYS A 42 -12.32 -3.54 9.46
CA LYS A 42 -12.16 -3.38 10.91
C LYS A 42 -11.71 -1.95 11.22
N SER A 43 -12.35 -1.32 12.20
CA SER A 43 -12.07 0.08 12.57
C SER A 43 -10.60 0.34 12.93
N GLN A 44 -9.87 -0.68 13.40
CA GLN A 44 -8.43 -0.60 13.65
C GLN A 44 -7.62 -0.40 12.36
N VAL A 45 -7.97 -1.13 11.29
CA VAL A 45 -7.31 -1.02 9.97
C VAL A 45 -7.65 0.32 9.34
N LEU A 46 -8.92 0.76 9.41
CA LEU A 46 -9.30 2.10 8.97
C LEU A 46 -8.50 3.20 9.69
N ASN A 47 -8.33 3.09 11.01
CA ASN A 47 -7.56 4.07 11.77
C ASN A 47 -6.09 4.11 11.31
N VAL A 48 -5.49 2.96 11.04
CA VAL A 48 -4.14 2.86 10.46
C VAL A 48 -4.08 3.53 9.09
N ILE A 49 -5.00 3.19 8.18
CA ILE A 49 -5.10 3.82 6.84
C ILE A 49 -5.24 5.34 6.97
N HIS A 50 -6.08 5.83 7.88
CA HIS A 50 -6.23 7.25 8.13
C HIS A 50 -4.93 7.91 8.61
N GLN A 51 -4.18 7.28 9.51
CA GLN A 51 -2.88 7.80 9.96
C GLN A 51 -1.87 7.87 8.82
N LEU A 52 -1.85 6.84 7.97
CA LEU A 52 -1.02 6.76 6.77
C LEU A 52 -1.37 7.87 5.77
N ILE A 53 -2.67 8.11 5.53
CA ILE A 53 -3.15 9.18 4.64
C ILE A 53 -2.81 10.57 5.18
N VAL A 54 -2.84 10.76 6.51
CA VAL A 54 -2.52 12.06 7.14
C VAL A 54 -1.02 12.36 7.08
N ASN A 55 -0.16 11.33 7.21
CA ASN A 55 1.29 11.48 7.18
C ASN A 55 1.94 10.53 6.15
N PRO A 56 1.70 10.75 4.86
CA PRO A 56 2.26 9.91 3.81
C PRO A 56 3.77 10.13 3.69
N GLU A 57 4.55 9.07 3.91
CA GLU A 57 6.00 9.10 3.72
C GLU A 57 6.38 8.96 2.24
N PHE A 58 5.84 7.94 1.59
CA PHE A 58 6.15 7.64 0.22
C PHE A 58 4.94 7.04 -0.50
N VAL A 59 4.58 7.64 -1.63
CA VAL A 59 3.52 7.15 -2.51
C VAL A 59 4.07 7.06 -3.92
N VAL A 60 3.77 5.96 -4.59
CA VAL A 60 4.12 5.73 -5.99
C VAL A 60 2.91 5.21 -6.75
N ARG A 61 2.78 5.65 -8.00
CA ARG A 61 1.81 5.09 -8.93
C ARG A 61 2.39 3.81 -9.53
N LEU A 62 1.67 2.70 -9.37
CA LEU A 62 1.99 1.43 -9.99
C LEU A 62 1.34 1.33 -11.38
N THR A 63 1.62 0.21 -12.05
CA THR A 63 0.94 -0.15 -13.30
C THR A 63 -0.54 -0.45 -13.02
N ASP A 64 -1.40 -0.31 -14.03
CA ASP A 64 -2.85 -0.60 -13.95
C ASP A 64 -3.64 0.42 -13.10
N ASP A 65 -3.15 1.66 -13.01
CA ASP A 65 -3.78 2.78 -12.28
C ASP A 65 -3.92 2.56 -10.76
N TYR A 66 -3.23 1.58 -10.20
CA TYR A 66 -3.10 1.41 -8.75
C TYR A 66 -2.03 2.33 -8.16
N TYR A 67 -2.18 2.61 -6.87
CA TYR A 67 -1.23 3.39 -6.09
C TYR A 67 -0.76 2.57 -4.91
N LEU A 68 0.55 2.61 -4.68
CA LEU A 68 1.20 1.99 -3.53
C LEU A 68 1.75 3.09 -2.62
N MET A 69 1.19 3.15 -1.42
CA MET A 69 1.70 3.97 -0.35
C MET A 69 2.48 3.07 0.62
N LEU A 70 3.68 3.47 1.00
CA LEU A 70 4.49 2.76 1.97
C LEU A 70 4.91 3.70 3.09
N SER A 71 4.87 3.16 4.31
CA SER A 71 5.33 3.82 5.52
C SER A 71 6.24 2.86 6.27
N VAL A 72 7.49 3.25 6.46
CA VAL A 72 8.52 2.42 7.10
C VAL A 72 8.65 2.91 8.52
N THR A 73 8.21 2.09 9.47
CA THR A 73 8.18 2.46 10.88
C THR A 73 9.46 2.10 11.62
N GLU A 74 10.23 1.14 11.12
CA GLU A 74 11.50 0.71 11.74
C GLU A 74 12.64 0.51 10.74
N ASP A 75 13.87 0.58 11.25
CA ASP A 75 15.13 0.52 10.47
C ASP A 75 15.36 -0.86 9.81
N ASN A 76 14.72 -1.91 10.32
CA ASN A 76 14.74 -3.25 9.72
C ASN A 76 13.85 -3.38 8.48
N GLY A 77 13.14 -2.33 8.07
CA GLY A 77 12.20 -2.34 6.95
C GLY A 77 10.77 -2.68 7.33
N ASN A 78 10.47 -2.83 8.63
CA ASN A 78 9.10 -3.01 9.12
C ASN A 78 8.28 -1.78 8.77
N GLY A 79 7.07 -2.03 8.29
CA GLY A 79 6.23 -0.99 7.77
C GLY A 79 4.91 -1.49 7.24
N ILE A 80 4.13 -0.54 6.76
CA ILE A 80 2.79 -0.77 6.24
C ILE A 80 2.77 -0.33 4.79
N TYR A 81 2.30 -1.24 3.93
CA TYR A 81 2.13 -1.04 2.52
C TYR A 81 0.63 -1.01 2.25
N LEU A 82 0.14 0.11 1.73
CA LEU A 82 -1.26 0.31 1.37
C LEU A 82 -1.35 0.36 -0.16
N LEU A 83 -1.93 -0.69 -0.74
CA LEU A 83 -2.23 -0.79 -2.16
C LEU A 83 -3.71 -0.46 -2.36
N PHE A 84 -3.99 0.59 -3.12
CA PHE A 84 -5.36 1.08 -3.32
C PHE A 84 -5.59 1.55 -4.76
N HIS A 85 -6.85 1.43 -5.19
CA HIS A 85 -7.32 1.97 -6.47
C HIS A 85 -7.85 3.41 -6.28
N PRO A 86 -7.73 4.32 -7.27
CA PRO A 86 -8.26 5.69 -7.17
C PRO A 86 -9.78 5.75 -6.99
N ASP A 87 -10.51 4.74 -7.46
CA ASP A 87 -11.95 4.60 -7.23
C ASP A 87 -12.33 3.99 -5.87
N CYS A 88 -11.36 3.71 -4.98
CA CYS A 88 -11.69 3.12 -3.69
C CYS A 88 -12.44 4.09 -2.76
N PRO A 89 -13.34 3.59 -1.89
CA PRO A 89 -14.17 4.44 -1.04
C PRO A 89 -13.44 5.01 0.19
N LEU A 90 -12.11 4.94 0.22
CA LEU A 90 -11.30 5.50 1.28
C LEU A 90 -11.27 7.03 1.19
N LYS A 91 -11.49 7.70 2.33
CA LYS A 91 -11.45 9.16 2.38
C LYS A 91 -10.00 9.66 2.44
N GLY A 92 -9.65 10.58 1.53
CA GLY A 92 -8.35 11.25 1.52
C GLY A 92 -7.31 10.62 0.58
N ILE A 93 -7.70 9.63 -0.22
CA ILE A 93 -6.85 9.05 -1.26
C ILE A 93 -6.44 10.07 -2.32
N ASP A 94 -7.23 11.11 -2.57
CA ASP A 94 -6.89 12.20 -3.50
C ASP A 94 -5.56 12.87 -3.13
N LEU A 95 -5.27 12.97 -1.82
CA LEU A 95 -4.01 13.52 -1.33
C LEU A 95 -2.83 12.60 -1.69
N LEU A 96 -3.01 11.29 -1.53
CA LEU A 96 -2.00 10.29 -1.87
C LEU A 96 -1.74 10.28 -3.38
N ILE A 97 -2.80 10.29 -4.19
CA ILE A 97 -2.73 10.35 -5.65
C ILE A 97 -1.99 11.62 -6.07
N SER A 98 -2.38 12.78 -5.52
CA SER A 98 -1.72 14.05 -5.81
C SER A 98 -0.24 14.04 -5.44
N MET A 99 0.15 13.39 -4.34
CA MET A 99 1.56 13.22 -3.98
C MET A 99 2.32 12.29 -4.93
N ALA A 100 1.69 11.21 -5.39
CA ALA A 100 2.29 10.31 -6.36
C ALA A 100 2.49 10.99 -7.73
N GLU A 101 1.52 11.81 -8.15
CA GLU A 101 1.57 12.54 -9.43
C GLU A 101 2.51 13.76 -9.37
N SER A 102 2.59 14.46 -8.24
CA SER A 102 3.48 15.61 -8.04
C SER A 102 4.98 15.27 -8.11
N ARG A 103 5.33 13.98 -8.03
CA ARG A 103 6.71 13.50 -8.17
C ARG A 103 7.18 13.36 -9.62
N TYR A 104 6.31 13.60 -10.61
CA TYR A 104 6.61 13.56 -12.05
C TYR A 104 6.30 14.91 -12.72
#